data_AF-A0A7J6TN62-F1
#
_entry.id   AF-A0A7J6TN62-F1
#
_cell.length_a   1.000
_cell.length_b   1.000
_cell.length_c   1.000
_cell.angle_alpha   90.00
_cell.angle_beta   90.00
_cell.angle_gamma   90.00
#
_symmetry.space_group_name_H-M   'P 1'
#
loop_
_entity.id
_entity.type
_entity.pdbx_description
1 polymer ?
#
loop_
_entity_poly.entity_id
_entity_poly.type
_entity_poly.pdbx_seq_one_letter_code
_entity_poly.pdbx_strand_id
1 'polypeptide(L)'
;AVSVNPTFKYLRVINKKNGAEYILAKDRKDWIYKCLKLNEKKDIEVEETLLGTDLVGIPYEPPFDFFKKHERPGKTWTVLSADYVTADSGTGLVHQSPGFGEDDYQTCVKNGIISKDGTDMNLPVDEAGRFTDEVPPYKGMHVKEADKDIKDDLKKRGLLLYNGME
;
A
#
# COMPACT_ATOMS: atom_id res chain seq x y z
N ALA A 1 -2.82 -6.76 -0.37
CA ALA A 1 -1.37 -7.01 -0.50
C ALA A 1 -0.68 -5.73 -0.95
N VAL A 2 0.66 -5.75 -1.06
CA VAL A 2 1.45 -4.69 -1.69
C VAL A 2 2.40 -5.36 -2.68
N SER A 3 2.50 -4.85 -3.90
CA SER A 3 3.36 -5.41 -4.94
C SER A 3 4.64 -4.60 -5.12
N VAL A 4 5.73 -5.31 -5.41
CA VAL A 4 7.05 -4.78 -5.76
C VAL A 4 7.53 -5.39 -7.07
N ASN A 5 8.35 -4.66 -7.82
CA ASN A 5 9.01 -5.22 -8.99
C ASN A 5 10.23 -6.05 -8.53
N PRO A 6 10.33 -7.34 -8.85
CA PRO A 6 11.42 -8.20 -8.35
C PRO A 6 12.80 -7.77 -8.86
N THR A 7 12.86 -7.09 -10.00
CA THR A 7 14.12 -6.66 -10.63
C THR A 7 14.61 -5.30 -10.13
N PHE A 8 13.77 -4.56 -9.43
CA PHE A 8 14.12 -3.22 -8.94
C PHE A 8 14.96 -3.28 -7.67
N LYS A 9 15.69 -2.20 -7.44
CA LYS A 9 16.38 -1.94 -6.18
C LYS A 9 15.49 -1.08 -5.29
N TYR A 10 15.37 -1.48 -4.04
CA TYR A 10 14.69 -0.75 -2.99
C TYR A 10 15.69 -0.24 -1.97
N LEU A 11 15.33 0.83 -1.27
CA LEU A 11 16.09 1.39 -0.17
C LEU A 11 15.31 1.20 1.11
N ARG A 12 15.97 0.64 2.12
CA ARG A 12 15.55 0.68 3.52
C ARG A 12 16.23 1.87 4.16
N VAL A 13 15.43 2.82 4.65
CA VAL A 13 15.94 4.08 5.21
C VAL A 13 15.40 4.33 6.61
N ILE A 14 16.24 4.83 7.51
CA ILE A 14 15.86 5.19 8.88
C ILE A 14 15.83 6.72 9.01
N ASN A 15 14.67 7.26 9.39
CA ASN A 15 14.50 8.69 9.64
C ASN A 15 14.92 9.05 11.08
N LYS A 16 15.99 9.86 11.20
CA LYS A 16 16.58 10.31 12.46
C LYS A 16 15.61 11.05 13.38
N LYS A 17 14.60 11.75 12.83
CA LYS A 17 13.70 12.59 13.63
C LYS A 17 12.73 11.77 14.46
N ASN A 18 12.26 10.65 13.93
CA ASN A 18 11.21 9.84 14.55
C ASN A 18 11.59 8.36 14.72
N GLY A 19 12.79 7.95 14.28
CA GLY A 19 13.25 6.57 14.30
C GLY A 19 12.49 5.64 13.35
N ALA A 20 11.61 6.17 12.50
CA ALA A 20 10.80 5.36 11.60
C ALA A 20 11.64 4.81 10.45
N GLU A 21 11.36 3.56 10.12
CA GLU A 21 11.98 2.87 9.00
C GLU A 21 11.02 2.86 7.80
N TYR A 22 11.55 3.16 6.61
CA TYR A 22 10.79 3.15 5.37
C TYR A 22 11.47 2.30 4.30
N ILE A 23 10.64 1.66 3.46
CA ILE A 23 11.07 0.98 2.25
C ILE A 23 10.50 1.74 1.05
N LEU A 24 11.35 2.09 0.10
CA LEU A 24 10.98 2.80 -1.13
C LEU A 24 11.80 2.32 -2.32
N ALA A 25 11.28 2.44 -3.55
CA ALA A 25 12.10 2.16 -4.72
C ALA A 25 13.23 3.19 -4.84
N LYS A 26 14.45 2.71 -5.14
CA LYS A 26 15.65 3.53 -5.23
C LYS A 26 15.50 4.69 -6.22
N ASP A 27 14.92 4.42 -7.38
CA ASP A 27 14.72 5.41 -8.44
C ASP A 27 13.67 6.47 -8.07
N ARG A 28 12.88 6.23 -7.02
CA ARG A 28 11.87 7.15 -6.48
C ARG A 28 12.38 8.00 -5.33
N LYS A 29 13.62 7.77 -4.87
CA LYS A 29 14.18 8.38 -3.65
C LYS A 29 14.01 9.89 -3.60
N ASP A 30 14.47 10.60 -4.62
CA ASP A 30 14.51 12.06 -4.60
C ASP A 30 13.10 12.68 -4.56
N TRP A 31 12.15 12.09 -5.30
CA TRP A 31 10.75 12.52 -5.27
C TRP A 31 10.13 12.29 -3.89
N ILE A 32 10.34 11.11 -3.28
CA ILE A 32 9.81 10.78 -1.96
C ILE A 32 10.43 11.69 -0.88
N TYR A 33 11.74 11.90 -0.91
CA TYR A 33 12.42 12.79 0.03
C TYR A 33 11.90 14.22 -0.09
N LYS A 34 11.63 14.69 -1.31
CA LYS A 34 10.97 15.99 -1.52
C LYS A 34 9.58 16.02 -0.90
N CYS A 35 8.72 15.05 -1.20
CA CYS A 35 7.36 14.96 -0.67
C CYS A 35 7.31 14.92 0.87
N LEU A 36 8.27 14.20 1.48
CA LEU A 36 8.39 14.06 2.92
C LEU A 36 9.24 15.14 3.59
N LYS A 37 9.78 16.10 2.82
CA LYS A 37 10.68 17.17 3.26
C LYS A 37 11.88 16.63 4.05
N LEU A 38 12.44 15.51 3.58
CA LEU A 38 13.60 14.85 4.16
C LEU A 38 14.87 15.32 3.48
N ASN A 39 15.88 15.64 4.28
CA ASN A 39 17.23 15.88 3.81
C ASN A 39 18.09 14.64 4.07
N GLU A 40 18.64 14.04 3.01
CA GLU A 40 19.44 12.82 3.10
C GLU A 40 20.55 12.87 4.17
N LYS A 41 21.35 13.93 4.21
CA LYS A 41 22.48 14.02 5.16
C LYS A 41 22.03 14.28 6.60
N LYS A 42 20.99 15.09 6.78
CA LYS A 42 20.53 15.54 8.10
C LYS A 42 19.53 14.58 8.74
N ASP A 43 18.65 14.00 7.92
CA ASP A 43 17.46 13.29 8.39
C ASP A 43 17.56 11.77 8.20
N ILE A 44 18.49 11.25 7.39
CA ILE A 44 18.63 9.80 7.17
C ILE A 44 19.86 9.25 7.92
N GLU A 45 19.69 8.14 8.64
CA GLU A 45 20.75 7.48 9.42
C GLU A 45 21.37 6.30 8.70
N VAL A 46 20.53 5.41 8.19
CA VAL A 46 20.94 4.19 7.49
C VAL A 46 20.23 4.18 6.15
N GLU A 47 20.96 3.83 5.11
CA GLU A 47 20.41 3.53 3.78
C GLU A 47 20.99 2.17 3.34
N GLU A 48 20.16 1.15 3.33
CA GLU A 48 20.49 -0.19 2.85
C GLU A 48 19.78 -0.44 1.51
N THR A 49 20.49 -1.03 0.54
CA THR A 49 19.89 -1.41 -0.75
C THR A 49 19.47 -2.87 -0.73
N LEU A 50 18.20 -3.11 -1.09
CA LEU A 50 17.58 -4.43 -1.19
C LEU A 50 17.18 -4.70 -2.65
N LEU A 51 17.11 -5.96 -3.06
CA LEU A 51 16.40 -6.34 -4.29
C LEU A 51 14.91 -6.49 -3.99
N GLY A 52 14.06 -6.25 -5.00
CA GLY A 52 12.63 -6.48 -4.87
C GLY A 52 12.30 -7.92 -4.45
N THR A 53 13.09 -8.90 -4.91
CA THR A 53 12.98 -10.30 -4.49
C THR A 53 13.17 -10.52 -2.99
N ASP A 54 13.98 -9.69 -2.33
CA ASP A 54 14.25 -9.82 -0.89
C ASP A 54 13.04 -9.38 -0.04
N LEU A 55 12.14 -8.59 -0.64
CA LEU A 55 10.93 -8.09 0.01
C LEU A 55 9.74 -9.04 -0.10
N VAL A 56 9.73 -9.91 -1.11
CA VAL A 56 8.60 -10.80 -1.40
C VAL A 56 8.36 -11.75 -0.23
N GLY A 57 7.11 -11.88 0.20
CA GLY A 57 6.73 -12.74 1.31
C GLY A 57 6.80 -12.07 2.69
N ILE A 58 7.33 -10.84 2.80
CA ILE A 58 7.31 -10.09 4.06
C ILE A 58 5.84 -9.76 4.42
N PRO A 59 5.35 -10.16 5.61
CA PRO A 59 4.03 -9.78 6.08
C PRO A 59 4.04 -8.32 6.56
N TYR A 60 2.90 -7.64 6.46
CA TYR A 60 2.72 -6.28 6.96
C TYR A 60 1.38 -6.14 7.68
N GLU A 61 1.28 -5.16 8.58
CA GLU A 61 0.02 -4.82 9.23
C GLU A 61 -0.82 -3.91 8.32
N PRO A 62 -2.08 -4.26 7.98
CA PRO A 62 -2.92 -3.38 7.18
C PRO A 62 -3.30 -2.10 7.94
N PRO A 63 -3.51 -0.98 7.21
CA PRO A 63 -3.96 0.27 7.84
C PRO A 63 -5.37 0.18 8.42
N PHE A 64 -6.17 -0.80 8.00
CA PHE A 64 -7.53 -1.04 8.52
C PHE A 64 -7.75 -2.53 8.77
N ASP A 65 -8.56 -2.85 9.77
CA ASP A 65 -8.87 -4.21 10.19
C ASP A 65 -10.24 -4.71 9.70
N PHE A 66 -10.96 -3.91 8.90
CA PHE A 66 -12.30 -4.20 8.37
C PHE A 66 -12.44 -5.60 7.74
N PHE A 67 -11.37 -6.08 7.10
CA PHE A 67 -11.34 -7.37 6.40
C PHE A 67 -10.50 -8.44 7.11
N LYS A 68 -10.14 -8.26 8.39
CA LYS A 68 -9.39 -9.29 9.15
C LYS A 68 -10.08 -10.66 9.15
N LYS A 69 -11.42 -10.69 9.13
CA LYS A 69 -12.20 -11.94 9.01
C LYS A 69 -11.96 -12.72 7.70
N HIS A 70 -11.41 -12.07 6.67
CA HIS A 70 -11.06 -12.66 5.38
C HIS A 70 -9.56 -12.97 5.26
N GLU A 71 -8.82 -12.92 6.37
CA GLU A 71 -7.40 -13.27 6.41
C GLU A 71 -7.13 -14.66 5.82
N ARG A 72 -6.11 -14.74 4.97
CA ARG A 72 -5.51 -15.98 4.50
C ARG A 72 -4.06 -15.98 4.95
N PRO A 73 -3.72 -16.70 6.03
CA PRO A 73 -2.37 -16.71 6.58
C PRO A 73 -1.31 -17.01 5.51
N GLY A 74 -0.26 -16.18 5.48
CA GLY A 74 0.82 -16.28 4.48
C GLY A 74 0.45 -15.81 3.07
N LYS A 75 -0.73 -15.21 2.87
CA LYS A 75 -1.17 -14.67 1.57
C LYS A 75 -1.67 -13.24 1.67
N THR A 76 -2.65 -12.97 2.53
CA THR A 76 -3.14 -11.60 2.76
C THR A 76 -2.10 -10.78 3.49
N TRP A 77 -2.12 -9.46 3.27
CA TRP A 77 -1.18 -8.50 3.86
C TRP A 77 0.28 -8.94 3.79
N THR A 78 0.68 -9.45 2.64
CA THR A 78 2.04 -9.87 2.33
C THR A 78 2.53 -9.11 1.09
N VAL A 79 3.85 -8.92 0.97
CA VAL A 79 4.47 -8.34 -0.22
C VAL A 79 4.51 -9.36 -1.36
N LEU A 80 4.06 -8.94 -2.55
CA LEU A 80 4.02 -9.77 -3.77
C LEU A 80 5.01 -9.29 -4.81
N SER A 81 5.44 -10.22 -5.66
CA SER A 81 6.18 -9.88 -6.89
C SER A 81 5.21 -9.54 -8.00
N ALA A 82 5.38 -8.38 -8.65
CA ALA A 82 4.63 -8.03 -9.84
C ALA A 82 5.45 -7.18 -10.83
N ASP A 83 5.55 -7.66 -12.08
CA ASP A 83 6.41 -7.06 -13.10
C ASP A 83 5.82 -5.78 -13.70
N TYR A 84 4.52 -5.52 -13.51
CA TYR A 84 3.86 -4.30 -13.96
C TYR A 84 4.20 -3.07 -13.10
N VAL A 85 4.82 -3.28 -11.93
CA VAL A 85 5.23 -2.18 -11.06
C VAL A 85 6.35 -1.39 -11.74
N THR A 86 6.10 -0.10 -11.98
CA THR A 86 7.03 0.84 -12.61
C THR A 86 7.66 1.79 -11.58
N ALA A 87 8.70 2.50 -12.00
CA ALA A 87 9.38 3.54 -11.21
C ALA A 87 9.05 4.97 -11.67
N ASP A 88 8.00 5.15 -12.48
CA ASP A 88 7.59 6.44 -13.04
C ASP A 88 6.59 7.21 -12.15
N SER A 89 5.91 6.52 -11.23
CA SER A 89 4.93 7.12 -10.29
C SER A 89 4.97 6.49 -8.89
N GLY A 90 4.38 7.20 -7.91
CA GLY A 90 4.26 6.73 -6.53
C GLY A 90 5.59 6.47 -5.82
N THR A 91 5.62 5.41 -5.01
CA THR A 91 6.80 4.99 -4.23
C THR A 91 7.56 3.81 -4.83
N GLY A 92 7.05 3.22 -5.92
CA GLY A 92 7.48 1.93 -6.46
C GLY A 92 7.03 0.72 -5.63
N LEU A 93 6.11 0.92 -4.69
CA LEU A 93 5.32 -0.10 -4.01
C LEU A 93 3.83 0.15 -4.31
N VAL A 94 3.10 -0.86 -4.76
CA VAL A 94 1.72 -0.70 -5.25
C VAL A 94 0.74 -1.45 -4.35
N HIS A 95 -0.17 -0.73 -3.70
CA HIS A 95 -1.28 -1.35 -2.96
C HIS A 95 -2.16 -2.16 -3.92
N GLN A 96 -2.54 -3.37 -3.51
CA GLN A 96 -3.38 -4.27 -4.30
C GLN A 96 -4.83 -4.24 -3.81
N SER A 97 -5.74 -3.82 -4.69
CA SER A 97 -7.19 -3.80 -4.46
C SER A 97 -7.91 -4.50 -5.63
N PRO A 98 -8.00 -5.85 -5.61
CA PRO A 98 -8.40 -6.64 -6.78
C PRO A 98 -9.82 -6.37 -7.28
N GLY A 99 -10.69 -5.79 -6.44
CA GLY A 99 -12.05 -5.39 -6.85
C GLY A 99 -12.10 -4.13 -7.71
N PHE A 100 -10.99 -3.43 -7.88
CA PHE A 100 -10.96 -2.08 -8.43
C PHE A 100 -9.83 -1.86 -9.45
N GLY A 101 -9.11 -2.92 -9.87
CA GLY A 101 -8.04 -2.83 -10.86
C GLY A 101 -7.71 -4.18 -11.48
N GLU A 102 -7.53 -4.20 -12.81
CA GLU A 102 -7.25 -5.43 -13.57
C GLU A 102 -5.89 -6.04 -13.18
N ASP A 103 -4.83 -5.23 -13.11
CA ASP A 103 -3.49 -5.72 -12.73
C ASP A 103 -3.47 -6.26 -11.28
N ASP A 104 -4.22 -5.62 -10.39
CA ASP A 104 -4.38 -6.05 -9.00
C ASP A 104 -5.14 -7.38 -8.94
N TYR A 105 -6.21 -7.52 -9.75
CA TYR A 105 -6.97 -8.76 -9.89
C TYR A 105 -6.08 -9.91 -10.35
N GLN A 106 -5.38 -9.74 -11.47
CA GLN A 106 -4.50 -10.78 -12.03
C GLN A 106 -3.38 -11.16 -11.06
N THR A 107 -2.78 -10.18 -10.39
CA THR A 107 -1.73 -10.41 -9.40
C THR A 107 -2.25 -11.16 -8.18
N CYS A 108 -3.42 -10.79 -7.66
CA CYS A 108 -4.03 -11.45 -6.52
C CYS A 108 -4.51 -12.88 -6.86
N VAL A 109 -5.04 -13.12 -8.06
CA VAL A 109 -5.39 -14.48 -8.55
C VAL A 109 -4.14 -15.34 -8.68
N LYS A 110 -3.08 -14.84 -9.33
CA LYS A 110 -1.82 -15.58 -9.53
C LYS A 110 -1.19 -16.02 -8.20
N ASN A 111 -1.31 -15.18 -7.17
CA ASN A 111 -0.79 -15.46 -5.83
C ASN A 111 -1.81 -16.17 -4.91
N GLY A 112 -2.98 -16.55 -5.45
CA GLY A 112 -4.02 -17.28 -4.73
C GLY A 112 -4.60 -16.52 -3.53
N ILE A 113 -4.57 -15.19 -3.57
CA ILE A 113 -5.24 -14.30 -2.61
C ILE A 113 -6.75 -14.31 -2.86
N ILE A 114 -7.16 -14.29 -4.12
CA ILE A 114 -8.55 -14.45 -4.56
C ILE A 114 -8.67 -15.60 -5.57
N SER A 115 -9.88 -16.13 -5.73
CA SER A 115 -10.23 -17.13 -6.73
C SER A 115 -10.38 -16.47 -8.10
N LYS A 116 -10.15 -17.26 -9.16
CA LYS A 116 -10.27 -16.78 -10.55
C LYS A 116 -11.71 -16.39 -10.94
N ASP A 117 -12.70 -16.88 -10.20
CA ASP A 117 -14.11 -16.50 -10.38
C ASP A 117 -14.51 -15.23 -9.58
N GLY A 118 -13.59 -14.67 -8.78
CA GLY A 118 -13.79 -13.44 -8.03
C GLY A 118 -14.79 -13.54 -6.88
N THR A 119 -15.28 -14.74 -6.54
CA THR A 119 -16.35 -14.94 -5.54
C THR A 119 -15.92 -14.65 -4.11
N ASP A 120 -14.61 -14.65 -3.84
CA ASP A 120 -14.01 -14.39 -2.53
C ASP A 120 -13.41 -12.99 -2.40
N MET A 121 -13.74 -12.09 -3.33
CA MET A 121 -13.24 -10.73 -3.37
C MET A 121 -14.05 -9.80 -2.47
N ASN A 122 -13.35 -8.93 -1.75
CA ASN A 122 -14.01 -7.91 -0.93
C ASN A 122 -14.41 -6.73 -1.81
N LEU A 123 -15.73 -6.48 -1.93
CA LEU A 123 -16.30 -5.35 -2.64
C LEU A 123 -17.13 -4.50 -1.66
N PRO A 124 -16.47 -3.65 -0.85
CA PRO A 124 -17.14 -2.91 0.23
C PRO A 124 -17.96 -1.71 -0.26
N VAL A 125 -18.30 -1.66 -1.54
CA VAL A 125 -18.98 -0.54 -2.19
C VAL A 125 -20.14 -1.09 -3.03
N ASP A 126 -21.32 -0.50 -2.89
CA ASP A 126 -22.51 -0.86 -3.65
C ASP A 126 -22.51 -0.26 -5.07
N GLU A 127 -23.52 -0.60 -5.87
CA GLU A 127 -23.66 -0.11 -7.26
C GLU A 127 -23.84 1.41 -7.36
N ALA A 128 -24.22 2.08 -6.25
CA ALA A 128 -24.34 3.53 -6.18
C ALA A 128 -23.03 4.21 -5.72
N GLY A 129 -21.94 3.45 -5.57
CA GLY A 129 -20.66 3.98 -5.12
C GLY A 129 -20.64 4.32 -3.63
N ARG A 130 -21.46 3.64 -2.80
CA ARG A 130 -21.53 3.88 -1.35
C ARG A 130 -20.96 2.71 -0.56
N PHE A 131 -20.29 3.01 0.55
CA PHE A 131 -19.73 1.95 1.39
C PHE A 131 -20.82 1.09 2.03
N THR A 132 -20.59 -0.23 2.08
CA THR A 132 -21.46 -1.21 2.72
C THR A 132 -21.14 -1.37 4.22
N ASP A 133 -21.87 -2.26 4.89
CA ASP A 133 -21.68 -2.62 6.30
C ASP A 133 -20.31 -3.25 6.59
N GLU A 134 -19.57 -3.65 5.55
CA GLU A 134 -18.20 -4.15 5.68
C GLU A 134 -17.20 -3.07 6.09
N VAL A 135 -17.55 -1.80 5.90
CA VAL A 135 -16.74 -0.65 6.32
C VAL A 135 -17.59 0.26 7.23
N PRO A 136 -17.84 -0.16 8.48
CA PRO A 136 -18.85 0.47 9.34
C PRO A 136 -18.70 1.98 9.54
N PRO A 137 -17.48 2.55 9.72
CA PRO A 137 -17.34 4.00 9.92
C PRO A 137 -17.83 4.86 8.75
N TYR A 138 -17.86 4.30 7.54
CA TYR A 138 -18.20 5.04 6.32
C TYR A 138 -19.48 4.53 5.64
N LYS A 139 -20.21 3.60 6.27
CA LYS A 139 -21.41 2.98 5.71
C LYS A 139 -22.40 4.03 5.17
N GLY A 140 -22.83 3.84 3.92
CA GLY A 140 -23.78 4.70 3.22
C GLY A 140 -23.19 5.99 2.65
N MET A 141 -21.96 6.37 3.01
CA MET A 141 -21.26 7.50 2.40
C MET A 141 -20.82 7.15 0.99
N HIS A 142 -20.95 8.10 0.06
CA HIS A 142 -20.37 7.92 -1.27
C HIS A 142 -18.84 7.94 -1.17
N VAL A 143 -18.13 7.14 -1.97
CA VAL A 143 -16.67 6.96 -1.87
C VAL A 143 -15.87 8.28 -1.87
N LYS A 144 -16.32 9.28 -2.65
CA LYS A 144 -15.69 10.61 -2.72
C LYS A 144 -15.93 11.47 -1.47
N GLU A 145 -17.05 11.28 -0.78
CA GLU A 145 -17.35 11.98 0.46
C GLU A 145 -16.47 11.44 1.59
N ALA A 146 -16.26 10.12 1.62
CA ALA A 146 -15.44 9.44 2.62
C ALA A 146 -13.92 9.70 2.47
N ASP A 147 -13.44 10.16 1.30
CA ASP A 147 -12.01 10.43 1.05
C ASP A 147 -11.39 11.34 2.13
N LYS A 148 -12.13 12.35 2.58
CA LYS A 148 -11.67 13.28 3.62
C LYS A 148 -11.51 12.56 4.96
N ASP A 149 -12.53 11.82 5.37
CA ASP A 149 -12.59 11.18 6.68
C ASP A 149 -11.56 10.05 6.79
N ILE A 150 -11.36 9.28 5.70
CA ILE A 150 -10.31 8.25 5.61
C ILE A 150 -8.93 8.88 5.77
N LYS A 151 -8.66 10.01 5.09
CA LYS A 151 -7.37 10.71 5.21
C LYS A 151 -7.16 11.27 6.61
N ASP A 152 -8.19 11.87 7.20
CA ASP A 152 -8.12 12.45 8.55
C ASP A 152 -7.90 11.35 9.61
N ASP A 153 -8.51 10.17 9.45
CA ASP A 153 -8.27 8.99 10.29
C ASP A 153 -6.82 8.49 10.17
N LEU A 154 -6.33 8.24 8.94
CA LEU A 154 -4.95 7.77 8.71
C LEU A 154 -3.93 8.78 9.25
N LYS A 155 -4.19 10.08 9.08
CA LYS A 155 -3.35 11.15 9.62
C LYS A 155 -3.34 11.15 11.15
N LYS A 156 -4.51 11.02 11.79
CA LYS A 156 -4.63 10.96 13.25
C LYS A 156 -3.87 9.77 13.84
N ARG A 157 -3.83 8.64 13.12
CA ARG A 157 -3.08 7.44 13.49
C ARG A 157 -1.60 7.44 13.06
N GLY A 158 -1.13 8.51 12.39
CA GLY A 158 0.26 8.63 11.93
C GLY A 158 0.61 7.73 10.74
N LEU A 159 -0.38 7.17 10.04
CA LEU A 159 -0.20 6.28 8.89
C LEU A 159 -0.18 7.03 7.54
N LEU A 160 -0.54 8.32 7.52
CA LEU A 160 -0.50 9.16 6.33
C LEU A 160 0.75 10.06 6.32
N LEU A 161 1.69 9.76 5.44
CA LEU A 161 2.95 10.50 5.32
C LEU A 161 2.88 11.65 4.30
N TYR A 162 2.13 11.46 3.21
CA TYR A 162 1.96 12.43 2.12
C TYR A 162 0.59 12.25 1.47
N ASN A 163 -0.06 13.34 1.08
CA ASN A 163 -1.42 13.31 0.50
C ASN A 163 -1.59 14.09 -0.80
N GLY A 164 -0.48 14.53 -1.44
CA GLY A 164 -0.52 15.16 -2.76
C GLY A 164 -1.07 16.58 -2.80
N MET A 165 -1.45 17.18 -1.67
CA MET A 165 -1.85 18.58 -1.61
C MET A 165 -0.62 19.48 -1.41
N GLU A 166 0.00 19.87 -2.52
CA GLU A 166 0.70 21.17 -2.63
C GLU A 166 -0.07 22.05 -3.62
#